data_AF-A0A497PU19-F1
#
_entry.id   AF-A0A497PU19-F1
#
_cell.length_a   1.000
_cell.length_b   1.000
_cell.length_c   1.000
_cell.angle_alpha   90.00
_cell.angle_beta   90.00
_cell.angle_gamma   90.00
#
_symmetry.space_group_name_H-M   'P 1'
#
loop_
_entity.id
_entity.type
_entity.pdbx_description
1 polymer ?
#
loop_
_entity_poly.entity_id
_entity_poly.type
_entity_poly.pdbx_seq_one_letter_code
_entity_poly.pdbx_strand_id
1 'polypeptide(L)'
;MNIQKLIVGLVFVSLCSAQINISGTVIDESGKPIVMTVVNLSSYGIDDTTDQNGNFLLSDGVTGIKKVTNSHKEFSVKISKGALHLSSKCNSKINITAYNLKGSVIFKIKKPIKTGYNSIPLPKHSGVSLYQIRMGGSSIVIKGGCIGKSFSSFMSNNNNQVATAYSPFAIKAKKGGYFDCSVPISNIDTSGVKIVLTKNPDVVADADGNVYGIYHVAGMCWTGNLRTTRYIDGTKIPNVEDKVEWRKTTTHAYGCHEKVSGKDSLYTFGLLYNWHVVDPDNKHKIAPGGWRVPTVDDFIAMADYLVENGFCWDGSKDKYKIAKALASMEHWIEPDFSVIQNPDSLGTIGKDLSINNRSGFTAQPASHRGSNGMDCPIGYNACLWSTSEIDNRSAHVGYLMHESDMFIAKAISEKRSGYSIRLIKE
;
A
#
# COMPACT_ATOMS: atom_id res chain seq x y z
N MET A 1 -52.01 42.91 30.61
CA MET A 1 -52.17 42.88 29.14
C MET A 1 -50.79 42.88 28.51
N ASN A 2 -50.56 41.98 27.54
CA ASN A 2 -49.34 41.76 26.74
C ASN A 2 -48.07 41.21 27.41
N ILE A 3 -47.95 39.87 27.44
CA ILE A 3 -46.66 39.18 27.32
C ILE A 3 -46.66 38.47 25.96
N GLN A 4 -45.93 39.03 25.00
CA GLN A 4 -45.61 38.38 23.73
C GLN A 4 -44.78 37.12 24.00
N LYS A 5 -45.29 35.96 23.57
CA LYS A 5 -44.50 34.73 23.47
C LYS A 5 -43.49 34.90 22.33
N LEU A 6 -42.23 35.21 22.67
CA LEU A 6 -41.11 35.16 21.73
C LEU A 6 -40.69 33.70 21.55
N ILE A 7 -40.96 33.14 20.38
CA ILE A 7 -40.45 31.83 19.95
C ILE A 7 -38.93 31.97 19.78
N VAL A 8 -38.15 31.46 20.74
CA VAL A 8 -36.69 31.36 20.62
C VAL A 8 -36.38 30.03 19.94
N GLY A 9 -36.15 30.10 18.63
CA GLY A 9 -35.51 29.02 17.87
C GLY A 9 -34.10 28.78 18.42
N LEU A 10 -33.90 27.62 19.06
CA LEU A 10 -32.59 27.14 19.48
C LEU A 10 -31.84 26.62 18.26
N VAL A 11 -31.04 27.49 17.64
CA VAL A 11 -29.97 27.07 16.72
C VAL A 11 -28.82 26.54 17.57
N PHE A 12 -28.75 25.22 17.73
CA PHE A 12 -27.58 24.55 18.30
C PHE A 12 -26.50 24.49 17.22
N VAL A 13 -25.41 25.25 17.40
CA VAL A 13 -24.18 25.05 16.61
C VAL A 13 -23.35 23.98 17.33
N SER A 14 -23.37 22.77 16.76
CA SER A 14 -22.46 21.68 17.13
C SER A 14 -21.02 22.09 16.77
N LEU A 15 -20.10 22.00 17.75
CA LEU A 15 -18.66 22.03 17.47
C LEU A 15 -18.27 20.64 16.97
N CYS A 16 -18.37 20.42 15.66
CA CYS A 16 -17.71 19.28 15.03
C CYS A 16 -16.20 19.56 15.03
N SER A 17 -15.40 18.73 15.70
CA SER A 17 -14.10 18.40 15.11
C SER A 17 -14.43 17.85 13.71
N ALA A 18 -13.86 18.42 12.65
CA ALA A 18 -14.09 17.91 11.32
C ALA A 18 -13.54 16.48 11.28
N GLN A 19 -14.46 15.51 11.41
CA GLN A 19 -14.16 14.10 11.33
C GLN A 19 -13.74 13.81 9.90
N ILE A 20 -12.61 13.14 9.73
CA ILE A 20 -12.18 12.72 8.40
C ILE A 20 -13.06 11.54 8.02
N ASN A 21 -13.86 11.71 6.96
CA ASN A 21 -14.73 10.68 6.45
C ASN A 21 -14.87 10.86 4.94
N ILE A 22 -13.93 10.28 4.21
CA ILE A 22 -13.91 10.38 2.75
C ILE A 22 -14.14 9.00 2.17
N SER A 23 -15.18 8.85 1.36
CA SER A 23 -15.49 7.60 0.69
C SER A 23 -15.67 7.78 -0.80
N GLY A 24 -15.40 6.72 -1.54
CA GLY A 24 -15.42 6.77 -2.99
C GLY A 24 -15.09 5.45 -3.64
N THR A 25 -14.92 5.51 -4.95
CA THR A 25 -14.54 4.36 -5.79
C THR A 25 -13.33 4.69 -6.64
N VAL A 26 -12.49 3.68 -6.85
CA VAL A 26 -11.43 3.68 -7.86
C VAL A 26 -11.83 2.75 -9.00
N ILE A 27 -11.79 3.27 -10.21
CA ILE A 27 -12.17 2.56 -11.43
C ILE A 27 -11.17 2.83 -12.56
N ASP A 28 -11.20 1.98 -13.58
CA ASP A 28 -10.49 2.24 -14.83
C ASP A 28 -11.30 3.14 -15.79
N GLU A 29 -10.72 3.47 -16.94
CA GLU A 29 -11.32 4.31 -17.97
C GLU A 29 -12.62 3.71 -18.57
N SER A 30 -12.82 2.40 -18.44
CA SER A 30 -14.05 1.70 -18.85
C SER A 30 -15.13 1.70 -17.77
N GLY A 31 -14.79 2.13 -16.57
CA GLY A 31 -15.68 2.16 -15.41
C GLY A 31 -15.65 0.90 -14.55
N LYS A 32 -14.73 -0.05 -14.82
CA LYS A 32 -14.58 -1.28 -14.03
C LYS A 32 -13.83 -0.98 -12.72
N PRO A 33 -14.23 -1.56 -11.57
CA PRO A 33 -13.53 -1.39 -10.31
C PRO A 33 -12.06 -1.82 -10.35
N ILE A 34 -11.18 -1.01 -9.74
CA ILE A 34 -9.77 -1.36 -9.53
C ILE A 34 -9.55 -1.68 -8.05
N VAL A 35 -9.33 -2.96 -7.78
CA VAL A 35 -9.12 -3.52 -6.44
C VAL A 35 -7.68 -3.33 -5.96
N MET A 36 -7.47 -3.32 -4.65
CA MET A 36 -6.15 -3.21 -4.02
C MET A 36 -5.37 -1.95 -4.44
N THR A 37 -6.07 -0.85 -4.71
CA THR A 37 -5.47 0.46 -4.92
C THR A 37 -5.28 1.12 -3.56
N VAL A 38 -4.06 1.57 -3.27
CA VAL A 38 -3.78 2.34 -2.06
C VAL A 38 -4.25 3.77 -2.30
N VAL A 39 -5.24 4.19 -1.54
CA VAL A 39 -5.77 5.55 -1.55
C VAL A 39 -5.33 6.22 -0.26
N ASN A 40 -4.72 7.40 -0.34
CA ASN A 40 -4.22 8.11 0.84
C ASN A 40 -4.51 9.61 0.79
N LEU A 41 -4.72 10.17 1.97
CA LEU A 41 -4.74 11.59 2.23
C LEU A 41 -3.45 11.95 2.96
N SER A 42 -2.37 12.18 2.18
CA SER A 42 -1.01 12.30 2.74
C SER A 42 -0.88 13.39 3.81
N SER A 43 -1.66 14.47 3.72
CA SER A 43 -1.64 15.58 4.69
C SER A 43 -2.10 15.18 6.10
N TYR A 44 -2.78 14.03 6.25
CA TYR A 44 -3.25 13.51 7.53
C TYR A 44 -2.68 12.12 7.86
N GLY A 45 -1.86 11.53 6.98
CA GLY A 45 -1.28 10.21 7.20
C GLY A 45 -2.32 9.08 7.29
N ILE A 46 -3.47 9.25 6.62
CA ILE A 46 -4.54 8.25 6.56
C ILE A 46 -4.51 7.62 5.17
N ASP A 47 -4.59 6.30 5.13
CA ASP A 47 -4.76 5.51 3.91
C ASP A 47 -5.84 4.44 4.08
N ASP A 48 -6.29 3.92 2.95
CA ASP A 48 -7.12 2.75 2.83
C ASP A 48 -6.78 2.02 1.52
N THR A 49 -7.21 0.78 1.40
CA THR A 49 -6.99 -0.04 0.20
C THR A 49 -8.32 -0.50 -0.36
N THR A 50 -8.51 -0.32 -1.67
CA THR A 50 -9.82 -0.58 -2.28
C THR A 50 -10.26 -2.04 -2.17
N ASP A 51 -11.55 -2.23 -1.88
CA ASP A 51 -12.19 -3.54 -1.81
C ASP A 51 -12.43 -4.16 -3.21
N GLN A 52 -13.13 -5.30 -3.26
CA GLN A 52 -13.50 -6.02 -4.49
C GLN A 52 -14.39 -5.22 -5.45
N ASN A 53 -15.08 -4.20 -4.95
CA ASN A 53 -15.93 -3.28 -5.71
C ASN A 53 -15.21 -1.95 -5.98
N GLY A 54 -13.92 -1.84 -5.67
CA GLY A 54 -13.12 -0.64 -5.86
C GLY A 54 -13.41 0.45 -4.83
N ASN A 55 -14.17 0.17 -3.77
CA ASN A 55 -14.54 1.16 -2.76
C ASN A 55 -13.39 1.42 -1.79
N PHE A 56 -13.24 2.67 -1.34
CA PHE A 56 -12.35 3.05 -0.23
C PHE A 56 -13.10 3.93 0.79
N LEU A 57 -12.57 3.94 2.01
CA LEU A 57 -13.00 4.76 3.15
C LEU A 57 -11.78 5.26 3.94
N LEU A 58 -11.42 6.53 3.71
CA LEU A 58 -10.44 7.21 4.56
C LEU A 58 -11.17 7.78 5.78
N SER A 59 -10.89 7.23 6.95
CA SER A 59 -11.45 7.71 8.21
C SER A 59 -10.43 7.74 9.34
N ASP A 60 -10.60 8.67 10.27
CA ASP A 60 -9.77 8.83 11.48
C ASP A 60 -10.25 7.96 12.67
N GLY A 61 -11.09 6.96 12.41
CA GLY A 61 -11.49 5.96 13.41
C GLY A 61 -12.54 6.41 14.43
N VAL A 62 -13.14 7.60 14.33
CA VAL A 62 -14.26 7.98 15.19
C VAL A 62 -15.58 7.45 14.61
N THR A 63 -15.82 6.15 14.73
CA THR A 63 -17.14 5.58 14.38
C THR A 63 -18.19 6.01 15.41
N GLY A 64 -18.87 7.13 15.15
CA GLY A 64 -20.13 7.53 15.75
C GLY A 64 -20.08 7.94 17.22
N ILE A 65 -20.31 9.23 17.50
CA ILE A 65 -20.84 9.62 18.82
C ILE A 65 -22.27 9.06 18.91
N LYS A 66 -22.45 7.96 19.64
CA LYS A 66 -23.74 7.69 20.29
C LYS A 66 -24.11 8.97 21.03
N LYS A 67 -25.28 9.52 20.73
CA LYS A 67 -25.86 10.70 21.39
C LYS A 67 -25.77 10.50 22.90
N VAL A 68 -24.73 11.05 23.53
CA VAL A 68 -24.62 11.07 25.00
C VAL A 68 -25.64 12.09 25.45
N THR A 69 -26.81 11.59 25.86
CA THR A 69 -27.78 12.35 26.62
C THR A 69 -27.10 12.88 27.88
N ASN A 70 -27.00 14.22 27.97
CA ASN A 70 -26.72 15.02 29.16
C ASN A 70 -25.50 14.61 30.01
N SER A 71 -24.33 15.19 29.71
CA SER A 71 -23.38 15.50 30.79
C SER A 71 -23.78 16.82 31.45
N HIS A 72 -23.91 16.83 32.77
CA HIS A 72 -24.27 17.99 33.57
C HIS A 72 -23.28 19.15 33.34
N LYS A 73 -23.67 20.17 32.57
CA LYS A 73 -22.85 21.40 32.46
C LYS A 73 -22.87 22.15 33.81
N GLU A 74 -21.69 22.32 34.40
CA GLU A 74 -21.47 23.07 35.64
C GLU A 74 -21.65 24.58 35.47
N PHE A 75 -21.52 25.09 34.23
CA PHE A 75 -21.79 26.48 33.89
C PHE A 75 -22.28 26.65 32.44
N SER A 76 -22.98 27.77 32.19
CA SER A 76 -23.30 28.26 30.86
C SER A 76 -22.57 29.58 30.59
N VAL A 77 -22.27 29.88 29.33
CA VAL A 77 -21.48 31.06 28.97
C VAL A 77 -21.92 31.68 27.64
N LYS A 78 -21.89 33.02 27.57
CA LYS A 78 -22.14 33.81 26.36
C LYS A 78 -21.23 35.03 26.35
N ILE A 79 -20.71 35.39 25.18
CA ILE A 79 -20.04 36.69 25.00
C ILE A 79 -21.03 37.67 24.38
N SER A 80 -21.19 38.82 25.01
CA SER A 80 -21.93 39.94 24.43
C SER A 80 -21.43 41.26 24.97
N LYS A 81 -21.42 42.29 24.11
CA LYS A 81 -21.01 43.66 24.47
C LYS A 81 -19.60 43.74 25.11
N GLY A 82 -18.65 42.93 24.63
CA GLY A 82 -17.27 42.93 25.12
C GLY A 82 -17.06 42.29 26.50
N ALA A 83 -18.03 41.54 27.02
CA ALA A 83 -17.92 40.79 28.26
C ALA A 83 -18.37 39.34 28.10
N LEU A 84 -17.78 38.47 28.91
CA LEU A 84 -18.15 37.08 29.08
C LEU A 84 -19.15 36.97 30.24
N HIS A 85 -20.39 36.65 29.89
CA HIS A 85 -21.48 36.44 30.84
C HIS A 85 -21.62 34.95 31.10
N LEU A 86 -21.54 34.54 32.35
CA LEU A 86 -21.60 33.12 32.72
C LEU A 86 -22.50 32.89 33.93
N SER A 87 -23.22 31.77 33.92
CA SER A 87 -23.99 31.29 35.07
C SER A 87 -23.33 30.03 35.61
N SER A 88 -22.78 30.10 36.82
CA SER A 88 -22.07 28.99 37.47
C SER A 88 -22.96 28.31 38.52
N LYS A 89 -22.87 26.98 38.63
CA LYS A 89 -23.54 26.21 39.69
C LYS A 89 -22.68 26.02 40.95
N CYS A 90 -21.41 26.41 40.90
CA CYS A 90 -20.48 26.29 42.03
C CYS A 90 -19.48 27.46 42.10
N ASN A 91 -18.87 27.65 43.28
CA ASN A 91 -17.72 28.56 43.43
C ASN A 91 -16.47 27.87 42.86
N SER A 92 -15.80 28.48 41.89
CA SER A 92 -14.60 27.89 41.27
C SER A 92 -13.69 28.97 40.65
N LYS A 93 -12.47 28.60 40.28
CA LYS A 93 -11.57 29.47 39.51
C LYS A 93 -11.82 29.27 38.02
N ILE A 94 -12.13 30.35 37.30
CA ILE A 94 -12.26 30.35 35.85
C ILE A 94 -10.93 30.70 35.19
N ASN A 95 -10.57 29.96 34.14
CA ASN A 95 -9.46 30.26 33.25
C ASN A 95 -10.02 30.52 31.85
N ILE A 96 -9.78 31.72 31.30
CA ILE A 96 -10.19 32.10 29.95
C ILE A 96 -8.93 32.34 29.14
N THR A 97 -8.77 31.65 28.01
CA THR A 97 -7.70 31.90 27.05
C THR A 97 -8.32 32.28 25.70
N ALA A 98 -7.95 33.44 25.16
CA ALA A 98 -8.36 33.87 23.83
C ALA A 98 -7.27 33.52 22.81
N TYR A 99 -7.67 33.00 21.65
CA TYR A 99 -6.80 32.67 20.52
C TYR A 99 -7.26 33.41 19.27
N ASN A 100 -6.31 33.82 18.43
CA ASN A 100 -6.60 34.30 17.09
C ASN A 100 -6.92 33.11 16.15
N LEU A 101 -7.34 33.40 14.91
CA LEU A 101 -7.66 32.36 13.92
C LEU A 101 -6.45 31.52 13.46
N LYS A 102 -5.22 31.96 13.77
CA LYS A 102 -3.99 31.20 13.53
C LYS A 102 -3.58 30.35 14.75
N GLY A 103 -4.39 30.29 15.80
CA GLY A 103 -4.13 29.52 17.01
C GLY A 103 -3.16 30.18 18.01
N SER A 104 -2.69 31.39 17.76
CA SER A 104 -1.83 32.12 18.71
C SER A 104 -2.65 32.70 19.86
N VAL A 105 -2.13 32.62 21.08
CA VAL A 105 -2.77 33.22 22.27
C VAL A 105 -2.77 34.74 22.17
N ILE A 106 -3.94 35.36 22.31
CA ILE A 106 -4.12 36.82 22.39
C ILE A 106 -4.03 37.26 23.85
N PHE A 107 -4.76 36.62 24.76
CA PHE A 107 -4.70 36.93 26.19
C PHE A 107 -5.18 35.77 27.07
N LYS A 108 -4.91 35.86 28.38
CA LYS A 108 -5.38 34.92 29.42
C LYS A 108 -5.97 35.68 30.61
N ILE A 109 -7.10 35.22 31.13
CA ILE A 109 -7.73 35.73 32.36
C ILE A 109 -7.90 34.57 33.33
N LYS A 110 -7.50 34.76 34.59
CA LYS A 110 -7.78 33.83 35.69
C LYS A 110 -8.46 34.57 36.83
N LYS A 111 -9.65 34.14 37.25
CA LYS A 111 -10.40 34.82 38.31
C LYS A 111 -11.23 33.83 39.14
N PRO A 112 -11.39 34.02 40.45
CA PRO A 112 -12.42 33.31 41.21
C PRO A 112 -13.82 33.80 40.79
N ILE A 113 -14.78 32.90 40.68
CA ILE A 113 -16.19 33.19 40.40
C ILE A 113 -17.09 32.49 41.41
N LYS A 114 -18.20 33.15 41.76
CA LYS A 114 -19.19 32.63 42.72
C LYS A 114 -20.31 31.89 41.98
N THR A 115 -21.02 31.02 42.67
CA THR A 115 -22.28 30.43 42.21
C THR A 115 -23.25 31.54 41.79
N GLY A 116 -23.98 31.34 40.70
CA GLY A 116 -24.86 32.32 40.09
C GLY A 116 -24.24 33.05 38.89
N TYR A 117 -24.80 34.21 38.57
CA TYR A 117 -24.40 35.00 37.40
C TYR A 117 -23.12 35.81 37.66
N ASN A 118 -22.17 35.74 36.73
CA ASN A 118 -20.95 36.54 36.74
C ASN A 118 -20.73 37.17 35.36
N SER A 119 -20.22 38.41 35.33
CA SER A 119 -19.82 39.10 34.10
C SER A 119 -18.34 39.47 34.19
N ILE A 120 -17.57 39.09 33.17
CA ILE A 120 -16.13 39.32 33.11
C ILE A 120 -15.84 40.15 31.86
N PRO A 121 -15.38 41.42 32.00
CA PRO A 121 -14.94 42.22 30.86
C PRO A 121 -13.78 41.53 30.13
N LEU A 122 -13.85 41.49 28.79
CA LEU A 122 -12.81 40.91 27.96
C LEU A 122 -11.91 42.02 27.37
N PRO A 123 -10.58 41.84 27.34
CA PRO A 123 -9.66 42.73 26.64
C PRO A 123 -10.06 42.97 25.19
N LYS A 124 -10.07 44.24 24.76
CA LYS A 124 -10.33 44.63 23.37
C LYS A 124 -9.22 44.11 22.45
N HIS A 125 -9.61 43.56 21.32
CA HIS A 125 -8.72 43.17 20.23
C HIS A 125 -9.50 43.20 18.91
N SER A 126 -8.83 43.24 17.77
CA SER A 126 -9.48 43.27 16.46
C SER A 126 -9.78 41.86 15.93
N GLY A 127 -10.93 41.68 15.29
CA GLY A 127 -11.27 40.47 14.55
C GLY A 127 -12.02 39.41 15.36
N VAL A 128 -12.02 38.20 14.83
CA VAL A 128 -12.69 37.02 15.40
C VAL A 128 -11.70 36.23 16.24
N SER A 129 -12.11 35.86 17.46
CA SER A 129 -11.31 35.04 18.36
C SER A 129 -12.07 33.84 18.88
N LEU A 130 -11.32 32.80 19.24
CA LEU A 130 -11.81 31.63 19.95
C LEU A 130 -11.44 31.77 21.44
N TYR A 131 -12.42 31.60 22.32
CA TYR A 131 -12.26 31.71 23.76
C TYR A 131 -12.43 30.35 24.39
N GLN A 132 -11.35 29.80 24.95
CA GLN A 132 -11.38 28.58 25.75
C GLN A 132 -11.59 28.95 27.23
N ILE A 133 -12.68 28.49 27.81
CA ILE A 133 -13.10 28.78 29.17
C ILE A 133 -13.13 27.49 29.98
N ARG A 134 -12.35 27.42 31.05
CA ARG A 134 -12.23 26.24 31.93
C ARG A 134 -12.59 26.59 33.36
N MET A 135 -13.43 25.78 33.99
CA MET A 135 -13.90 25.96 35.36
C MET A 135 -14.41 24.63 35.92
N GLY A 136 -14.06 24.27 37.16
CA GLY A 136 -14.62 23.08 37.83
C GLY A 136 -14.25 21.71 37.21
N GLY A 137 -13.34 21.66 36.24
CA GLY A 137 -13.07 20.47 35.43
C GLY A 137 -13.83 20.47 34.10
N SER A 138 -14.83 21.34 33.94
CA SER A 138 -15.56 21.61 32.70
C SER A 138 -14.81 22.60 31.79
N SER A 139 -14.85 22.38 30.47
CA SER A 139 -14.24 23.26 29.46
C SER A 139 -15.24 23.57 28.33
N ILE A 140 -15.33 24.85 27.94
CA ILE A 140 -16.17 25.32 26.82
C ILE A 140 -15.31 26.20 25.90
N VAL A 141 -15.47 26.03 24.58
CA VAL A 141 -14.88 26.94 23.58
C VAL A 141 -16.00 27.67 22.86
N ILE A 142 -15.91 29.01 22.77
CA ILE A 142 -16.87 29.83 22.02
C ILE A 142 -16.16 30.81 21.09
N LYS A 143 -16.79 31.11 19.96
CA LYS A 143 -16.36 32.17 19.04
C LYS A 143 -16.94 33.52 19.48
N GLY A 144 -16.13 34.58 19.45
CA GLY A 144 -16.60 35.94 19.72
C GLY A 144 -15.84 36.97 18.89
N GLY A 145 -16.57 37.96 18.37
CA GLY A 145 -15.99 39.11 17.69
C GLY A 145 -16.02 40.36 18.56
N CYS A 146 -15.02 41.22 18.41
CA CYS A 146 -15.03 42.55 19.00
C CYS A 146 -15.29 43.57 17.89
N ILE A 147 -16.54 44.00 17.73
CA ILE A 147 -16.99 45.37 17.37
C ILE A 147 -18.52 45.32 17.19
N GLY A 148 -19.20 46.25 17.86
CA GLY A 148 -20.61 46.51 17.69
C GLY A 148 -20.86 47.41 16.49
N LYS A 149 -21.74 46.97 15.61
CA LYS A 149 -22.79 47.72 14.89
C LYS A 149 -23.55 46.70 14.03
N SER A 150 -24.87 46.83 13.99
CA SER A 150 -25.79 45.96 13.27
C SER A 150 -25.37 45.78 11.81
N PHE A 151 -25.32 44.55 11.32
CA PHE A 151 -25.34 44.29 9.88
C PHE A 151 -26.77 43.94 9.47
N SER A 152 -27.41 44.89 8.79
CA SER A 152 -28.63 44.72 8.00
C SER A 152 -28.29 44.02 6.69
N SER A 153 -29.20 43.12 6.28
CA SER A 153 -29.49 42.61 4.92
C SER A 153 -28.35 42.42 3.91
N PHE A 154 -28.27 41.19 3.43
CA PHE A 154 -27.63 40.77 2.18
C PHE A 154 -27.92 41.71 0.99
N MET A 155 -26.88 41.98 0.18
CA MET A 155 -26.99 42.03 -1.28
C MET A 155 -25.84 41.23 -1.87
N SER A 156 -26.21 40.18 -2.63
CA SER A 156 -25.30 39.46 -3.51
C SER A 156 -25.13 40.28 -4.78
N ASN A 157 -23.90 40.70 -5.06
CA ASN A 157 -23.49 41.04 -6.42
C ASN A 157 -22.61 39.91 -6.92
N ASN A 158 -23.18 39.11 -7.82
CA ASN A 158 -22.44 38.15 -8.65
C ASN A 158 -21.49 38.93 -9.56
N ASN A 159 -20.21 38.97 -9.19
CA ASN A 159 -19.15 39.14 -10.17
C ASN A 159 -18.40 37.81 -10.27
N ASN A 160 -18.59 37.17 -11.42
CA ASN A 160 -17.78 36.06 -11.88
C ASN A 160 -16.31 36.48 -11.91
N GLN A 161 -15.58 36.11 -10.86
CA GLN A 161 -14.18 35.76 -11.00
C GLN A 161 -14.09 34.29 -10.63
N VAL A 162 -13.74 33.46 -11.62
CA VAL A 162 -13.34 32.08 -11.39
C VAL A 162 -12.03 32.15 -10.60
N ALA A 163 -12.16 32.27 -9.28
CA ALA A 163 -11.07 31.99 -8.38
C ALA A 163 -10.77 30.51 -8.55
N THR A 164 -9.64 30.19 -9.17
CA THR A 164 -9.05 28.85 -9.12
C THR A 164 -9.01 28.44 -7.66
N ALA A 165 -9.91 27.56 -7.26
CA ALA A 165 -10.01 27.08 -5.89
C ALA A 165 -8.71 26.37 -5.56
N TYR A 166 -7.86 27.01 -4.75
CA TYR A 166 -6.74 26.34 -4.12
C TYR A 166 -7.35 25.28 -3.19
N SER A 167 -7.43 24.03 -3.66
CA SER A 167 -7.88 22.92 -2.84
C SER A 167 -6.74 22.55 -1.89
N PRO A 168 -6.92 22.69 -0.57
CA PRO A 168 -5.85 22.42 0.39
C PRO A 168 -5.58 20.92 0.60
N PHE A 169 -6.38 20.04 -0.01
CA PHE A 169 -6.36 18.60 0.24
C PHE A 169 -6.41 17.83 -1.08
N ALA A 170 -5.53 16.85 -1.24
CA ALA A 170 -5.55 15.96 -2.40
C ALA A 170 -5.49 14.51 -1.96
N ILE A 171 -6.39 13.70 -2.51
CA ILE A 171 -6.36 12.26 -2.38
C ILE A 171 -5.40 11.73 -3.43
N LYS A 172 -4.45 10.90 -3.01
CA LYS A 172 -3.54 10.21 -3.93
C LYS A 172 -3.94 8.75 -4.02
N ALA A 173 -4.15 8.27 -5.23
CA ALA A 173 -4.39 6.86 -5.50
C ALA A 173 -3.18 6.26 -6.22
N LYS A 174 -2.70 5.13 -5.73
CA LYS A 174 -1.54 4.41 -6.26
C LYS A 174 -1.85 2.93 -6.43
N LYS A 175 -1.57 2.41 -7.62
CA LYS A 175 -1.66 0.99 -7.96
C LYS A 175 -0.56 0.68 -8.98
N GLY A 176 0.21 -0.39 -8.76
CA GLY A 176 1.20 -0.82 -9.75
C GLY A 176 0.56 -1.09 -11.11
N GLY A 177 1.22 -0.69 -12.19
CA GLY A 177 0.69 -0.79 -13.55
C GLY A 177 -0.25 0.35 -13.96
N TYR A 178 -0.42 1.37 -13.11
CA TYR A 178 -1.20 2.58 -13.41
C TYR A 178 -0.36 3.83 -13.14
N PHE A 179 -0.74 4.96 -13.75
CA PHE A 179 -0.19 6.26 -13.37
C PHE A 179 -0.70 6.68 -11.98
N ASP A 180 0.19 7.25 -11.18
CA ASP A 180 -0.19 7.86 -9.90
C ASP A 180 -1.23 8.96 -10.15
N CYS A 181 -2.38 8.88 -9.48
CA CYS A 181 -3.46 9.84 -9.65
C CYS A 181 -3.61 10.70 -8.38
N SER A 182 -3.83 12.00 -8.56
CA SER A 182 -4.04 12.95 -7.47
C SER A 182 -5.32 13.74 -7.74
N VAL A 183 -6.33 13.55 -6.88
CA VAL A 183 -7.64 14.18 -7.00
C VAL A 183 -7.78 15.25 -5.90
N PRO A 184 -7.93 16.54 -6.25
CA PRO A 184 -8.18 17.58 -5.27
C PRO A 184 -9.58 17.41 -4.65
N ILE A 185 -9.70 17.66 -3.34
CA ILE A 185 -10.99 17.68 -2.63
C ILE A 185 -11.20 19.00 -1.90
N SER A 186 -12.44 19.46 -1.86
CA SER A 186 -12.79 20.74 -1.21
C SER A 186 -13.02 20.61 0.29
N ASN A 187 -13.31 19.40 0.79
CA ASN A 187 -13.55 19.14 2.21
C ASN A 187 -13.07 17.72 2.57
N ILE A 188 -12.92 17.46 3.87
CA ILE A 188 -12.46 16.17 4.44
C ILE A 188 -13.63 15.26 4.91
N ASP A 189 -14.85 15.59 4.52
CA ASP A 189 -16.10 14.86 4.79
C ASP A 189 -16.90 14.80 3.46
N THR A 190 -16.35 14.06 2.49
CA THR A 190 -16.91 13.91 1.13
C THR A 190 -17.16 12.44 0.84
N SER A 191 -18.37 12.10 0.43
CA SER A 191 -18.71 10.77 -0.09
C SER A 191 -18.86 10.78 -1.62
N GLY A 192 -18.70 9.62 -2.23
CA GLY A 192 -18.88 9.43 -3.68
C GLY A 192 -17.75 10.00 -4.53
N VAL A 193 -16.55 10.16 -3.98
CA VAL A 193 -15.37 10.55 -4.76
C VAL A 193 -15.12 9.47 -5.83
N LYS A 194 -15.00 9.88 -7.09
CA LYS A 194 -14.71 8.97 -8.20
C LYS A 194 -13.29 9.20 -8.69
N ILE A 195 -12.42 8.21 -8.52
CA ILE A 195 -11.03 8.25 -8.98
C ILE A 195 -10.92 7.34 -10.20
N VAL A 196 -10.46 7.89 -11.31
CA VAL A 196 -10.18 7.12 -12.54
C VAL A 196 -8.68 6.95 -12.66
N LEU A 197 -8.20 5.71 -12.75
CA LEU A 197 -6.80 5.41 -13.03
C LEU A 197 -6.62 5.02 -14.50
N THR A 198 -5.59 5.58 -15.12
CA THR A 198 -5.15 5.22 -16.47
C THR A 198 -4.02 4.21 -16.37
N LYS A 199 -4.12 3.12 -17.15
CA LYS A 199 -3.12 2.05 -17.18
C LYS A 199 -1.79 2.58 -17.73
N ASN A 200 -0.69 2.20 -17.11
CA ASN A 200 0.65 2.51 -17.59
C ASN A 200 1.20 1.29 -18.35
N PRO A 201 1.30 1.34 -19.70
CA PRO A 201 1.75 0.20 -20.50
C PRO A 201 3.24 -0.11 -20.33
N ASP A 202 4.03 0.82 -19.81
CA ASP A 202 5.47 0.66 -19.63
C ASP A 202 5.83 -0.08 -18.33
N VAL A 203 4.83 -0.37 -17.49
CA VAL A 203 5.01 -0.99 -16.18
C VAL A 203 4.31 -2.33 -16.12
N VAL A 204 5.09 -3.38 -15.89
CA VAL A 204 4.55 -4.71 -15.60
C VAL A 204 4.10 -4.75 -14.16
N ALA A 205 2.79 -4.97 -13.97
CA ALA A 205 2.25 -5.24 -12.66
C ALA A 205 1.35 -6.48 -12.66
N ASP A 206 1.41 -7.22 -11.57
CA ASP A 206 0.49 -8.34 -11.33
C ASP A 206 -0.86 -7.86 -10.76
N ALA A 207 -1.75 -8.80 -10.45
CA ALA A 207 -3.06 -8.51 -9.89
C ALA A 207 -3.02 -7.78 -8.54
N ASP A 208 -2.01 -8.02 -7.73
CA ASP A 208 -1.86 -7.34 -6.44
C ASP A 208 -1.29 -5.92 -6.62
N GLY A 209 -0.78 -5.59 -7.80
CA GLY A 209 -0.17 -4.30 -8.10
C GLY A 209 1.32 -4.28 -7.75
N ASN A 210 1.97 -5.44 -7.63
CA ASN A 210 3.41 -5.49 -7.51
C ASN A 210 4.06 -5.12 -8.84
N VAL A 211 5.03 -4.22 -8.79
CA VAL A 211 5.87 -3.85 -9.94
C VAL A 211 7.21 -4.60 -9.87
N TYR A 212 7.69 -5.05 -11.02
CA TYR A 212 8.89 -5.86 -11.14
C TYR A 212 9.97 -5.15 -11.96
N GLY A 213 11.24 -5.35 -11.58
CA GLY A 213 12.36 -4.99 -12.44
C GLY A 213 12.36 -5.84 -13.72
N ILE A 214 12.82 -5.24 -14.81
CA ILE A 214 12.92 -5.89 -16.13
C ILE A 214 14.39 -6.15 -16.46
N TYR A 215 14.68 -7.41 -16.78
CA TYR A 215 16.02 -7.91 -17.11
C TYR A 215 16.06 -8.27 -18.60
N HIS A 216 17.02 -7.71 -19.33
CA HIS A 216 17.19 -7.95 -20.76
C HIS A 216 18.32 -8.96 -20.96
N VAL A 217 18.00 -10.14 -21.50
CA VAL A 217 18.96 -11.23 -21.69
C VAL A 217 18.64 -11.94 -22.99
N ALA A 218 19.65 -12.15 -23.84
CA ALA A 218 19.47 -12.87 -25.12
C ALA A 218 18.35 -12.29 -26.02
N GLY A 219 18.17 -10.97 -26.02
CA GLY A 219 17.08 -10.30 -26.75
C GLY A 219 15.68 -10.48 -26.13
N MET A 220 15.58 -11.19 -25.02
CA MET A 220 14.35 -11.44 -24.27
C MET A 220 14.23 -10.49 -23.09
N CYS A 221 13.00 -10.14 -22.73
CA CYS A 221 12.69 -9.31 -21.56
C CYS A 221 12.05 -10.16 -20.48
N TRP A 222 12.67 -10.24 -19.31
CA TRP A 222 12.23 -11.04 -18.17
C TRP A 222 11.84 -10.16 -16.99
N THR A 223 10.82 -10.55 -16.22
CA THR A 223 10.55 -9.92 -14.92
C THR A 223 11.49 -10.47 -13.84
N GLY A 224 11.55 -9.80 -12.69
CA GLY A 224 11.93 -10.45 -11.44
C GLY A 224 10.96 -11.55 -11.02
N ASN A 225 11.31 -12.28 -9.95
CA ASN A 225 10.46 -13.35 -9.40
C ASN A 225 9.12 -12.77 -8.95
N LEU A 226 8.01 -13.43 -9.35
CA LEU A 226 6.67 -13.01 -8.97
C LEU A 226 6.43 -13.16 -7.46
N ARG A 227 5.60 -12.26 -6.94
CA ARG A 227 5.13 -12.21 -5.55
C ARG A 227 3.63 -11.93 -5.45
N THR A 228 2.89 -12.31 -6.49
CA THR A 228 1.42 -12.20 -6.52
C THR A 228 0.76 -13.33 -5.73
N THR A 229 -0.37 -13.03 -5.13
CA THR A 229 -1.26 -13.93 -4.40
C THR A 229 -2.56 -14.18 -5.16
N ARG A 230 -2.67 -13.64 -6.39
CA ARG A 230 -3.88 -13.65 -7.22
C ARG A 230 -3.55 -13.82 -8.69
N TYR A 231 -4.49 -14.39 -9.42
CA TYR A 231 -4.50 -14.32 -10.87
C TYR A 231 -4.95 -12.94 -11.34
N ILE A 232 -4.68 -12.62 -12.63
CA ILE A 232 -4.97 -11.29 -13.21
C ILE A 232 -6.45 -10.89 -13.14
N ASP A 233 -7.34 -11.88 -13.07
CA ASP A 233 -8.79 -11.68 -12.91
C ASP A 233 -9.23 -11.40 -11.45
N GLY A 234 -8.28 -11.37 -10.51
CA GLY A 234 -8.50 -11.13 -9.08
C GLY A 234 -8.74 -12.40 -8.25
N THR A 235 -8.85 -13.57 -8.89
CA THR A 235 -9.04 -14.86 -8.21
C THR A 235 -7.85 -15.15 -7.29
N LYS A 236 -8.13 -15.49 -6.03
CA LYS A 236 -7.09 -15.80 -5.04
C LYS A 236 -6.41 -17.13 -5.35
N ILE A 237 -5.09 -17.14 -5.26
CA ILE A 237 -4.30 -18.38 -5.19
C ILE A 237 -4.25 -18.78 -3.71
N PRO A 238 -4.60 -20.02 -3.31
CA PRO A 238 -4.47 -20.47 -1.93
C PRO A 238 -3.02 -20.42 -1.43
N ASN A 239 -2.81 -19.87 -0.22
CA ASN A 239 -1.54 -19.97 0.50
C ASN A 239 -1.54 -21.29 1.29
N VAL A 240 -0.55 -22.15 1.05
CA VAL A 240 -0.39 -23.43 1.75
C VAL A 240 0.98 -23.43 2.45
N GLU A 241 0.97 -23.17 3.75
CA GLU A 241 2.18 -23.11 4.58
C GLU A 241 2.49 -24.44 5.26
N ASP A 242 1.46 -25.24 5.56
CA ASP A 242 1.65 -26.54 6.21
C ASP A 242 2.28 -27.55 5.25
N LYS A 243 3.37 -28.18 5.70
CA LYS A 243 4.17 -29.11 4.89
C LYS A 243 3.38 -30.37 4.52
N VAL A 244 2.50 -30.83 5.42
CA VAL A 244 1.67 -32.03 5.20
C VAL A 244 0.53 -31.74 4.23
N GLU A 245 -0.06 -30.55 4.29
CA GLU A 245 -1.06 -30.06 3.36
C GLU A 245 -0.45 -29.86 1.96
N TRP A 246 0.72 -29.23 1.86
CA TRP A 246 1.42 -29.03 0.60
C TRP A 246 1.63 -30.34 -0.16
N ARG A 247 2.12 -31.38 0.53
CA ARG A 247 2.34 -32.71 -0.06
C ARG A 247 1.09 -33.35 -0.66
N LYS A 248 -0.09 -32.98 -0.15
CA LYS A 248 -1.41 -33.48 -0.61
C LYS A 248 -2.08 -32.57 -1.63
N THR A 249 -1.54 -31.37 -1.84
CA THR A 249 -2.15 -30.36 -2.72
C THR A 249 -2.03 -30.80 -4.19
N THR A 250 -3.16 -30.87 -4.88
CA THR A 250 -3.28 -31.23 -6.31
C THR A 250 -3.85 -30.11 -7.16
N THR A 251 -4.07 -28.94 -6.56
CA THR A 251 -4.59 -27.73 -7.18
C THR A 251 -3.59 -26.61 -7.05
N HIS A 252 -3.84 -25.48 -7.69
CA HIS A 252 -2.97 -24.30 -7.61
C HIS A 252 -2.75 -23.84 -6.16
N ALA A 253 -1.50 -23.59 -5.80
CA ALA A 253 -1.14 -23.04 -4.50
C ALA A 253 0.17 -22.24 -4.60
N TYR A 254 0.33 -21.32 -3.66
CA TYR A 254 1.60 -20.69 -3.40
C TYR A 254 1.99 -20.87 -1.93
N GLY A 255 3.26 -20.63 -1.64
CA GLY A 255 3.78 -20.48 -0.29
C GLY A 255 4.98 -19.55 -0.30
N CYS A 256 5.51 -19.27 0.89
CA CYS A 256 6.81 -18.64 1.06
C CYS A 256 7.74 -19.58 1.82
N HIS A 257 9.03 -19.45 1.58
CA HIS A 257 10.03 -20.05 2.45
C HIS A 257 9.95 -19.38 3.83
N GLU A 258 10.06 -20.15 4.91
CA GLU A 258 9.87 -19.67 6.30
C GLU A 258 10.74 -18.44 6.68
N LYS A 259 11.94 -18.33 6.10
CA LYS A 259 12.86 -17.18 6.26
C LYS A 259 12.55 -15.97 5.36
N VAL A 260 11.52 -16.05 4.52
CA VAL A 260 11.01 -14.95 3.68
C VAL A 260 9.75 -14.40 4.34
N SER A 261 9.92 -13.69 5.45
CA SER A 261 8.80 -13.18 6.28
C SER A 261 8.71 -11.65 6.32
N GLY A 262 9.55 -10.94 5.57
CA GLY A 262 9.58 -9.48 5.48
C GLY A 262 9.40 -8.96 4.05
N LYS A 263 8.90 -7.72 3.93
CA LYS A 263 8.66 -7.04 2.64
C LYS A 263 9.90 -7.03 1.74
N ASP A 264 11.07 -6.76 2.32
CA ASP A 264 12.33 -6.70 1.58
C ASP A 264 12.75 -8.08 1.06
N SER A 265 12.58 -9.12 1.89
CA SER A 265 12.88 -10.50 1.49
C SER A 265 11.94 -10.99 0.38
N LEU A 266 10.64 -10.65 0.45
CA LEU A 266 9.67 -10.92 -0.62
C LEU A 266 9.98 -10.15 -1.91
N TYR A 267 10.53 -8.94 -1.80
CA TYR A 267 10.96 -8.17 -2.97
C TYR A 267 12.13 -8.84 -3.68
N THR A 268 13.09 -9.39 -2.93
CA THR A 268 14.27 -10.07 -3.47
C THR A 268 13.96 -11.46 -4.01
N PHE A 269 13.31 -12.32 -3.22
CA PHE A 269 13.17 -13.74 -3.55
C PHE A 269 11.84 -14.09 -4.24
N GLY A 270 10.79 -13.30 -4.02
CA GLY A 270 9.45 -13.61 -4.50
C GLY A 270 8.75 -14.71 -3.70
N LEU A 271 7.71 -15.29 -4.29
CA LEU A 271 6.95 -16.41 -3.76
C LEU A 271 7.26 -17.71 -4.52
N LEU A 272 6.90 -18.83 -3.90
CA LEU A 272 7.02 -20.16 -4.47
C LEU A 272 5.63 -20.67 -4.85
N TYR A 273 5.45 -21.08 -6.10
CA TYR A 273 4.18 -21.52 -6.67
C TYR A 273 4.31 -22.97 -7.10
N ASN A 274 3.26 -23.76 -6.95
CA ASN A 274 3.21 -25.05 -7.63
C ASN A 274 2.87 -24.89 -9.12
N TRP A 275 3.14 -25.93 -9.91
CA TRP A 275 3.00 -25.87 -11.37
C TRP A 275 1.55 -25.63 -11.81
N HIS A 276 0.57 -26.07 -11.01
CA HIS A 276 -0.86 -25.85 -11.30
C HIS A 276 -1.24 -24.36 -11.41
N VAL A 277 -0.42 -23.44 -10.89
CA VAL A 277 -0.57 -21.99 -11.08
C VAL A 277 -0.22 -21.56 -12.52
N VAL A 278 0.75 -22.23 -13.14
CA VAL A 278 1.24 -21.91 -14.50
C VAL A 278 0.74 -22.87 -15.57
N ASP A 279 -0.05 -23.87 -15.19
CA ASP A 279 -0.67 -24.84 -16.09
C ASP A 279 -1.37 -24.11 -17.26
N PRO A 280 -1.01 -24.41 -18.53
CA PRO A 280 -1.66 -23.82 -19.70
C PRO A 280 -3.19 -24.00 -19.71
N ASP A 281 -3.70 -25.08 -19.13
CA ASP A 281 -5.13 -25.40 -19.06
C ASP A 281 -5.84 -24.72 -17.87
N ASN A 282 -5.10 -24.04 -17.00
CA ASN A 282 -5.71 -23.23 -15.95
C ASN A 282 -6.49 -22.06 -16.58
N LYS A 283 -7.79 -22.01 -16.27
CA LYS A 283 -8.70 -20.94 -16.74
C LYS A 283 -8.30 -19.55 -16.23
N HIS A 284 -7.58 -19.49 -15.12
CA HIS A 284 -7.07 -18.25 -14.54
C HIS A 284 -5.63 -18.04 -14.99
N LYS A 285 -5.31 -16.85 -15.51
CA LYS A 285 -3.96 -16.51 -16.00
C LYS A 285 -3.21 -15.66 -15.00
N ILE A 286 -1.95 -16.02 -14.72
CA ILE A 286 -1.09 -15.29 -13.77
C ILE A 286 -0.42 -14.07 -14.42
N ALA A 287 -0.15 -14.14 -15.72
CA ALA A 287 0.56 -13.10 -16.44
C ALA A 287 -0.39 -11.98 -16.90
N PRO A 288 -0.01 -10.69 -16.77
CA PRO A 288 -0.72 -9.59 -17.42
C PRO A 288 -0.54 -9.65 -18.94
N GLY A 289 -1.44 -9.03 -19.70
CA GLY A 289 -1.36 -9.01 -21.17
C GLY A 289 -0.03 -8.47 -21.71
N GLY A 290 0.49 -9.08 -22.78
CA GLY A 290 1.82 -8.82 -23.34
C GLY A 290 2.98 -9.53 -22.61
N TRP A 291 2.65 -10.30 -21.57
CA TRP A 291 3.59 -11.14 -20.82
C TRP A 291 3.03 -12.55 -20.70
N ARG A 292 3.93 -13.53 -20.65
CA ARG A 292 3.59 -14.94 -20.45
C ARG A 292 4.58 -15.61 -19.52
N VAL A 293 4.20 -16.76 -18.96
CA VAL A 293 5.14 -17.65 -18.28
C VAL A 293 6.01 -18.31 -19.36
N PRO A 294 7.33 -18.50 -19.14
CA PRO A 294 8.20 -19.10 -20.12
C PRO A 294 7.81 -20.56 -20.45
N THR A 295 8.20 -21.01 -21.63
CA THR A 295 8.26 -22.42 -22.03
C THR A 295 9.67 -22.95 -21.84
N VAL A 296 9.88 -24.25 -22.04
CA VAL A 296 11.23 -24.83 -22.04
C VAL A 296 12.08 -24.27 -23.20
N ASP A 297 11.44 -23.95 -24.33
CA ASP A 297 12.12 -23.41 -25.50
C ASP A 297 12.71 -22.02 -25.24
N ASP A 298 12.06 -21.19 -24.40
CA ASP A 298 12.64 -19.89 -24.00
C ASP A 298 13.94 -20.06 -23.22
N PHE A 299 13.98 -21.03 -22.29
CA PHE A 299 15.20 -21.32 -21.53
C PHE A 299 16.30 -21.89 -22.42
N ILE A 300 15.95 -22.73 -23.40
CA ILE A 300 16.89 -23.29 -24.37
C ILE A 300 17.46 -22.17 -25.26
N ALA A 301 16.60 -21.34 -25.84
CA ALA A 301 17.02 -20.23 -26.70
C ALA A 301 17.90 -19.23 -25.95
N MET A 302 17.59 -18.95 -24.67
CA MET A 302 18.43 -18.10 -23.83
C MET A 302 19.80 -18.75 -23.59
N ALA A 303 19.84 -20.04 -23.27
CA ALA A 303 21.08 -20.76 -23.03
C ALA A 303 21.96 -20.80 -24.29
N ASP A 304 21.39 -21.17 -25.44
CA ASP A 304 22.10 -21.26 -26.71
C ASP A 304 22.70 -19.90 -27.11
N TYR A 305 21.93 -18.81 -27.00
CA TYR A 305 22.43 -17.47 -27.26
C TYR A 305 23.62 -17.11 -26.37
N LEU A 306 23.53 -17.37 -25.06
CA LEU A 306 24.59 -17.03 -24.11
C LEU A 306 25.88 -17.80 -24.43
N VAL A 307 25.76 -19.06 -24.82
CA VAL A 307 26.90 -19.92 -25.16
C VAL A 307 27.56 -19.44 -26.46
N GLU A 308 26.77 -19.14 -27.48
CA GLU A 308 27.26 -18.60 -28.76
C GLU A 308 27.97 -17.26 -28.60
N ASN A 309 27.57 -16.47 -27.60
CA ASN A 309 28.14 -15.15 -27.30
C ASN A 309 29.20 -15.17 -26.17
N GLY A 310 29.74 -16.35 -25.83
CA GLY A 310 30.92 -16.45 -24.96
C GLY A 310 30.66 -16.17 -23.47
N PHE A 311 29.45 -16.47 -22.98
CA PHE A 311 29.11 -16.33 -21.56
C PHE A 311 29.48 -17.55 -20.71
N CYS A 312 29.94 -18.65 -21.31
CA CYS A 312 30.51 -19.77 -20.55
C CYS A 312 31.71 -19.29 -19.73
N TRP A 313 31.75 -19.66 -18.45
CA TRP A 313 32.74 -19.11 -17.51
C TRP A 313 34.19 -19.42 -17.91
N ASP A 314 34.43 -20.57 -18.55
CA ASP A 314 35.73 -21.07 -19.00
C ASP A 314 36.04 -20.74 -20.47
N GLY A 315 35.18 -19.96 -21.13
CA GLY A 315 35.30 -19.63 -22.55
C GLY A 315 34.98 -20.79 -23.49
N SER A 316 34.50 -21.93 -22.99
CA SER A 316 34.04 -23.04 -23.82
C SER A 316 32.72 -22.74 -24.52
N LYS A 317 32.24 -23.69 -25.33
CA LYS A 317 30.88 -23.70 -25.88
C LYS A 317 30.01 -24.81 -25.27
N ASP A 318 30.33 -25.23 -24.05
CA ASP A 318 29.50 -26.19 -23.33
C ASP A 318 28.23 -25.49 -22.84
N LYS A 319 27.08 -25.93 -23.36
CA LYS A 319 25.82 -25.23 -23.18
C LYS A 319 25.31 -25.15 -21.74
N TYR A 320 25.87 -25.97 -20.86
CA TYR A 320 25.47 -25.95 -19.46
C TYR A 320 26.28 -24.92 -18.66
N LYS A 321 27.52 -24.59 -19.05
CA LYS A 321 28.49 -23.82 -18.23
C LYS A 321 28.24 -22.31 -18.12
N ILE A 322 26.98 -21.89 -18.21
CA ILE A 322 26.54 -20.48 -18.16
C ILE A 322 25.94 -20.09 -16.80
N ALA A 323 26.03 -20.95 -15.78
CA ALA A 323 25.35 -20.71 -14.50
C ALA A 323 25.79 -19.39 -13.84
N LYS A 324 27.09 -19.08 -13.81
CA LYS A 324 27.59 -17.79 -13.31
C LYS A 324 27.05 -16.60 -14.09
N ALA A 325 26.91 -16.73 -15.42
CA ALA A 325 26.38 -15.64 -16.23
C ALA A 325 24.93 -15.29 -15.85
N LEU A 326 24.16 -16.28 -15.40
CA LEU A 326 22.75 -16.13 -15.02
C LEU A 326 22.53 -15.78 -13.54
N ALA A 327 23.35 -16.33 -12.63
CA ALA A 327 23.21 -16.15 -11.19
C ALA A 327 23.35 -14.69 -10.74
N SER A 328 22.64 -14.29 -9.69
CA SER A 328 22.87 -13.01 -9.01
C SER A 328 24.28 -12.90 -8.40
N MET A 329 24.72 -11.67 -8.15
CA MET A 329 25.98 -11.36 -7.47
C MET A 329 25.89 -11.45 -5.94
N GLU A 330 24.73 -11.81 -5.40
CA GLU A 330 24.44 -11.78 -3.97
C GLU A 330 23.58 -13.00 -3.58
N HIS A 331 23.57 -13.30 -2.27
CA HIS A 331 22.72 -14.28 -1.59
C HIS A 331 22.99 -15.78 -1.87
N TRP A 332 23.80 -16.12 -2.86
CA TRP A 332 24.25 -17.50 -3.06
C TRP A 332 25.17 -17.92 -1.92
N ILE A 333 24.99 -19.14 -1.43
CA ILE A 333 25.83 -19.69 -0.37
C ILE A 333 27.09 -20.29 -1.01
N GLU A 334 28.24 -19.99 -0.40
CA GLU A 334 29.50 -20.62 -0.75
C GLU A 334 29.43 -22.12 -0.41
N PRO A 335 29.73 -23.04 -1.36
CA PRO A 335 29.70 -24.47 -1.10
C PRO A 335 30.73 -24.89 -0.04
N ASP A 336 30.42 -25.95 0.71
CA ASP A 336 31.42 -26.58 1.58
C ASP A 336 32.37 -27.45 0.73
N PHE A 337 33.53 -26.87 0.41
CA PHE A 337 34.54 -27.54 -0.43
C PHE A 337 35.16 -28.78 0.22
N SER A 338 34.92 -29.04 1.52
CA SER A 338 35.43 -30.23 2.21
C SER A 338 34.58 -31.48 1.96
N VAL A 339 33.31 -31.30 1.53
CA VAL A 339 32.35 -32.40 1.37
C VAL A 339 32.16 -32.79 -0.10
N ILE A 340 32.37 -31.85 -1.03
CA ILE A 340 32.06 -32.05 -2.45
C ILE A 340 33.34 -32.45 -3.19
N GLN A 341 33.28 -33.46 -4.07
CA GLN A 341 34.46 -34.00 -4.76
C GLN A 341 34.98 -33.15 -5.93
N ASN A 342 34.23 -32.13 -6.38
CA ASN A 342 34.67 -31.22 -7.45
C ASN A 342 34.07 -29.77 -7.41
N PRO A 343 33.92 -29.13 -6.24
CA PRO A 343 33.33 -27.79 -6.11
C PRO A 343 34.30 -26.69 -6.55
N ASP A 344 35.59 -26.99 -6.65
CA ASP A 344 36.65 -25.99 -6.80
C ASP A 344 36.75 -25.33 -8.17
N SER A 345 35.86 -25.70 -9.09
CA SER A 345 35.67 -25.01 -10.36
C SER A 345 35.46 -23.51 -10.12
N LEU A 346 36.24 -22.68 -10.81
CA LEU A 346 36.03 -21.23 -10.84
C LEU A 346 34.65 -20.88 -11.46
N GLY A 347 33.99 -21.84 -12.10
CA GLY A 347 32.62 -21.71 -12.61
C GLY A 347 31.52 -21.93 -11.59
N THR A 348 31.82 -22.41 -10.39
CA THR A 348 30.80 -22.69 -9.37
C THR A 348 30.09 -21.40 -8.93
N ILE A 349 28.76 -21.37 -8.96
CA ILE A 349 27.99 -20.14 -8.69
C ILE A 349 28.35 -19.49 -7.36
N GLY A 350 28.40 -20.28 -6.28
CA GLY A 350 28.62 -19.78 -4.92
C GLY A 350 30.04 -19.34 -4.61
N LYS A 351 31.02 -19.60 -5.50
CA LYS A 351 32.42 -19.21 -5.34
C LYS A 351 32.67 -17.86 -6.02
N ASP A 352 33.11 -16.84 -5.28
CA ASP A 352 33.30 -15.48 -5.79
C ASP A 352 32.07 -14.93 -6.55
N LEU A 353 31.12 -14.37 -5.80
CA LEU A 353 29.88 -13.86 -6.39
C LEU A 353 30.09 -12.59 -7.25
N SER A 354 31.25 -11.92 -7.12
CA SER A 354 31.52 -10.65 -7.82
C SER A 354 31.67 -10.82 -9.34
N ILE A 355 31.91 -12.04 -9.79
CA ILE A 355 32.02 -12.41 -11.21
C ILE A 355 30.73 -13.02 -11.78
N ASN A 356 29.67 -13.11 -10.97
CA ASN A 356 28.35 -13.58 -11.43
C ASN A 356 27.62 -12.51 -12.24
N ASN A 357 26.50 -12.90 -12.85
CA ASN A 357 25.52 -12.06 -13.49
C ASN A 357 25.98 -11.30 -14.75
N ARG A 358 27.01 -11.78 -15.44
CA ARG A 358 27.50 -11.14 -16.68
C ARG A 358 26.41 -10.98 -17.75
N SER A 359 25.38 -11.82 -17.77
CA SER A 359 24.26 -11.75 -18.72
C SER A 359 23.20 -10.71 -18.38
N GLY A 360 23.13 -10.26 -17.13
CA GLY A 360 22.05 -9.40 -16.61
C GLY A 360 20.79 -10.14 -16.13
N PHE A 361 20.73 -11.48 -16.21
CA PHE A 361 19.54 -12.25 -15.81
C PHE A 361 19.21 -12.16 -14.32
N THR A 362 20.23 -12.06 -13.46
CA THR A 362 20.10 -11.88 -12.01
C THR A 362 19.21 -12.95 -11.34
N ALA A 363 19.52 -14.24 -11.53
CA ALA A 363 18.80 -15.32 -10.87
C ALA A 363 19.07 -15.33 -9.35
N GLN A 364 18.06 -14.95 -8.57
CA GLN A 364 18.10 -14.95 -7.12
C GLN A 364 17.93 -16.38 -6.59
N PRO A 365 18.72 -16.82 -5.59
CA PRO A 365 18.63 -18.16 -5.03
C PRO A 365 17.47 -18.27 -4.03
N ALA A 366 16.26 -18.15 -4.56
CA ALA A 366 15.01 -18.05 -3.82
C ALA A 366 14.53 -19.36 -3.18
N SER A 367 15.38 -20.40 -3.18
CA SER A 367 15.03 -21.73 -2.70
C SER A 367 13.90 -22.38 -3.53
N HIS A 368 13.41 -23.51 -3.06
CA HIS A 368 12.18 -24.13 -3.49
C HIS A 368 11.52 -24.92 -2.36
N ARG A 369 10.23 -25.25 -2.55
CA ARG A 369 9.52 -26.24 -1.75
C ARG A 369 9.47 -27.55 -2.52
N GLY A 370 10.00 -28.63 -1.97
CA GLY A 370 9.93 -29.94 -2.60
C GLY A 370 8.49 -30.48 -2.64
N SER A 371 8.25 -31.50 -3.48
CA SER A 371 6.96 -32.23 -3.52
C SER A 371 6.59 -32.91 -2.19
N ASN A 372 7.58 -33.11 -1.32
CA ASN A 372 7.42 -33.58 0.05
C ASN A 372 6.98 -32.49 1.05
N GLY A 373 6.86 -31.23 0.62
CA GLY A 373 6.51 -30.07 1.45
C GLY A 373 7.69 -29.47 2.22
N MET A 374 8.91 -29.99 2.06
CA MET A 374 10.10 -29.44 2.72
C MET A 374 10.72 -28.33 1.87
N ASP A 375 11.10 -27.25 2.54
CA ASP A 375 11.80 -26.14 1.92
C ASP A 375 13.30 -26.42 1.85
N CYS A 376 13.90 -26.14 0.70
CA CYS A 376 15.36 -26.06 0.57
C CYS A 376 15.84 -24.75 1.22
N PRO A 377 17.06 -24.64 1.78
CA PRO A 377 17.51 -23.35 2.29
C PRO A 377 17.68 -22.30 1.18
N ILE A 378 17.36 -21.03 1.49
CA ILE A 378 17.72 -19.88 0.64
C ILE A 378 19.23 -19.90 0.38
N GLY A 379 19.64 -19.55 -0.84
CA GLY A 379 21.06 -19.50 -1.24
C GLY A 379 21.56 -20.77 -1.95
N TYR A 380 20.81 -21.87 -1.92
CA TYR A 380 21.24 -23.15 -2.51
C TYR A 380 20.87 -23.31 -3.98
N ASN A 381 19.70 -22.83 -4.39
CA ASN A 381 19.23 -22.99 -5.76
C ASN A 381 18.30 -21.86 -6.18
N ALA A 382 18.20 -21.72 -7.50
CA ALA A 382 17.17 -20.95 -8.17
C ALA A 382 16.43 -21.87 -9.15
N CYS A 383 15.12 -21.99 -8.97
CA CYS A 383 14.25 -22.82 -9.77
C CYS A 383 13.15 -21.95 -10.39
N LEU A 384 12.97 -22.04 -11.71
CA LEU A 384 11.98 -21.28 -12.45
C LEU A 384 11.04 -22.22 -13.20
N TRP A 385 9.74 -22.09 -12.94
CA TRP A 385 8.74 -22.86 -13.67
C TRP A 385 8.72 -22.52 -15.16
N SER A 386 8.55 -23.55 -15.98
CA SER A 386 8.08 -23.47 -17.36
C SER A 386 6.65 -24.00 -17.47
N THR A 387 5.92 -23.52 -18.46
CA THR A 387 4.59 -24.04 -18.86
C THR A 387 4.66 -25.38 -19.58
N SER A 388 5.85 -25.85 -19.97
CA SER A 388 6.04 -27.10 -20.71
C SER A 388 5.85 -28.32 -19.81
N GLU A 389 4.70 -28.98 -19.97
CA GLU A 389 4.37 -30.26 -19.34
C GLU A 389 5.16 -31.42 -19.97
N ILE A 390 5.49 -32.41 -19.13
CA ILE A 390 6.04 -33.70 -19.57
C ILE A 390 4.95 -34.76 -19.47
N ASP A 391 4.30 -34.85 -18.32
CA ASP A 391 3.23 -35.80 -18.03
C ASP A 391 2.33 -35.27 -16.88
N ASN A 392 1.36 -36.09 -16.48
CA ASN A 392 0.40 -35.75 -15.43
C ASN A 392 1.01 -35.46 -14.04
N ARG A 393 2.29 -35.77 -13.82
CA ARG A 393 3.01 -35.55 -12.56
C ARG A 393 4.14 -34.55 -12.69
N SER A 394 4.67 -34.34 -13.89
CA SER A 394 5.96 -33.67 -14.09
C SER A 394 5.92 -32.58 -15.15
N ALA A 395 6.73 -31.55 -14.95
CA ALA A 395 6.92 -30.45 -15.89
C ALA A 395 8.37 -29.98 -15.91
N HIS A 396 8.72 -29.17 -16.89
CA HIS A 396 10.05 -28.60 -17.03
C HIS A 396 10.29 -27.38 -16.13
N VAL A 397 11.55 -27.24 -15.69
CA VAL A 397 12.06 -26.08 -14.95
C VAL A 397 13.43 -25.67 -15.46
N GLY A 398 13.73 -24.37 -15.37
CA GLY A 398 15.09 -23.86 -15.38
C GLY A 398 15.71 -24.00 -13.99
N TYR A 399 16.91 -24.57 -13.89
CA TYR A 399 17.51 -24.90 -12.60
C TYR A 399 19.00 -24.50 -12.50
N LEU A 400 19.34 -23.85 -11.39
CA LEU A 400 20.70 -23.45 -10.99
C LEU A 400 20.97 -23.93 -9.56
N MET A 401 22.20 -24.35 -9.28
CA MET A 401 22.65 -24.80 -7.96
C MET A 401 23.93 -24.08 -7.55
N HIS A 402 24.04 -23.74 -6.27
CA HIS A 402 25.16 -22.97 -5.72
C HIS A 402 26.52 -23.66 -5.91
N GLU A 403 26.53 -25.00 -5.90
CA GLU A 403 27.70 -25.85 -6.04
C GLU A 403 28.02 -26.27 -7.48
N SER A 404 27.26 -25.77 -8.47
CA SER A 404 27.41 -26.14 -9.88
C SER A 404 27.79 -24.94 -10.74
N ASP A 405 28.45 -25.21 -11.86
CA ASP A 405 28.63 -24.27 -12.97
C ASP A 405 27.57 -24.43 -14.06
N MET A 406 26.62 -25.35 -13.87
CA MET A 406 25.63 -25.75 -14.87
C MET A 406 24.27 -25.04 -14.70
N PHE A 407 23.74 -24.50 -15.80
CA PHE A 407 22.32 -24.18 -15.95
C PHE A 407 21.61 -25.33 -16.67
N ILE A 408 20.62 -25.92 -16.00
CA ILE A 408 19.81 -26.98 -16.58
C ILE A 408 18.50 -26.37 -17.10
N ALA A 409 18.47 -25.99 -18.38
CA ALA A 409 17.34 -25.33 -19.02
C ALA A 409 16.05 -26.18 -19.08
N LYS A 410 16.19 -27.51 -18.99
CA LYS A 410 15.11 -28.50 -19.11
C LYS A 410 15.10 -29.52 -17.97
N ALA A 411 15.42 -29.08 -16.75
CA ALA A 411 15.32 -29.94 -15.58
C ALA A 411 13.86 -30.41 -15.41
N ILE A 412 13.67 -31.57 -14.79
CA ILE A 412 12.37 -32.21 -14.60
C ILE A 412 12.02 -32.09 -13.12
N SER A 413 10.78 -31.70 -12.82
CA SER A 413 10.28 -31.70 -11.45
C SER A 413 8.81 -32.07 -11.37
N GLU A 414 8.42 -32.57 -10.20
CA GLU A 414 7.02 -32.80 -9.88
C GLU A 414 6.24 -31.49 -9.85
N LYS A 415 5.05 -31.49 -10.48
CA LYS A 415 4.12 -30.36 -10.54
C LYS A 415 3.71 -29.79 -9.18
N ARG A 416 3.86 -30.59 -8.11
CA ARG A 416 3.58 -30.20 -6.73
C ARG A 416 4.70 -29.40 -6.06
N SER A 417 5.92 -29.39 -6.61
CA SER A 417 7.02 -28.59 -6.05
C SER A 417 6.68 -27.10 -6.13
N GLY A 418 7.16 -26.30 -5.19
CA GLY A 418 7.03 -24.85 -5.19
C GLY A 418 8.27 -24.17 -5.75
N TYR A 419 8.16 -23.51 -6.91
CA TYR A 419 9.25 -22.77 -7.54
C TYR A 419 8.85 -21.33 -7.87
N SER A 420 9.85 -20.49 -8.10
CA SER A 420 9.62 -19.12 -8.53
C SER A 420 9.06 -19.10 -9.96
N ILE A 421 8.30 -18.04 -10.25
CA ILE A 421 7.82 -17.74 -11.60
C ILE A 421 8.46 -16.42 -12.02
N ARG A 422 8.98 -16.37 -13.24
CA ARG A 422 9.26 -15.12 -13.95
C ARG A 422 8.38 -15.08 -15.19
N LEU A 423 8.09 -13.88 -15.66
CA LEU A 423 7.39 -13.69 -16.92
C LEU A 423 8.38 -13.25 -17.99
N ILE A 424 8.12 -13.67 -19.21
CA ILE A 424 8.81 -13.23 -20.42
C ILE A 424 7.83 -12.38 -21.25
N LYS A 425 8.33 -11.31 -21.87
CA LYS A 425 7.55 -10.49 -22.79
C LYS A 425 7.26 -11.27 -24.08
N GLU A 426 6.02 -11.18 -24.56
CA GLU A 426 5.55 -11.85 -25.79
C GLU A 426 6.16 -11.29 -27.07
#